data_AF-A0A7X5VKU5-F1
#
_entry.id   AF-A0A7X5VKU5-F1
#
_cell.length_a   1.000
_cell.length_b   1.000
_cell.length_c   1.000
_cell.angle_alpha   90.00
_cell.angle_beta   90.00
_cell.angle_gamma   90.00
#
_symmetry.space_group_name_H-M   'P 1'
#
loop_
_entity.id
_entity.type
_entity.pdbx_description
1 polymer ?
#
loop_
_entity_poly.entity_id
_entity_poly.type
_entity_poly.pdbx_seq_one_letter_code
_entity_poly.pdbx_strand_id
1 'polypeptide(L)'
;MNAYSGRLALVGDRSPHVRSHSRVPGLLRELEQRDHLDLDIYWISTDEVDEAIGGFDGIWLLPGSPYRSEAGAITAVRTAREQGIPFLGTCGGFQHAMLEYARTVCGATDVQHGENTPEADDLLIVPLQCSLDGHEGAVQVTPGSRAAGLLGVERSMERYHCSYGLDSSRLGLLRDNGMVFSGYDDAGEPRIAELPGHPFYLATLFQPELAGNGARPHPFIQAFAHAVAGRNDQIVEDGRAVMPAAT
;
A
#
# COMPACT_ATOMS: atom_id res chain seq x y z
N MET A 1 12.41 23.06 19.36
CA MET A 1 12.36 21.71 18.75
C MET A 1 11.03 21.67 18.04
N ASN A 2 11.00 21.59 16.71
CA ASN A 2 9.75 21.19 16.06
C ASN A 2 9.51 19.74 16.49
N ALA A 3 8.39 19.48 17.15
CA ALA A 3 7.97 18.11 17.39
C ALA A 3 7.58 17.54 16.02
N TYR A 4 8.26 16.48 15.58
CA TYR A 4 7.85 15.74 14.39
C TYR A 4 6.36 15.37 14.51
N SER A 5 5.66 15.38 13.37
CA SER A 5 4.23 15.08 13.33
C SER A 5 3.93 13.59 13.56
N GLY A 6 4.91 12.70 13.37
CA GLY A 6 4.84 11.26 13.65
C GLY A 6 6.08 10.52 13.16
N ARG A 7 6.34 9.31 13.66
CA ARG A 7 7.42 8.40 13.24
C ARG A 7 6.92 7.42 12.19
N LEU A 8 7.55 7.39 11.02
CA LEU A 8 7.17 6.53 9.90
C LEU A 8 8.26 5.49 9.59
N ALA A 9 7.88 4.22 9.62
CA ALA A 9 8.69 3.12 9.12
C ALA A 9 8.42 2.91 7.61
N LEU A 10 9.44 3.13 6.79
CA LEU A 10 9.48 2.71 5.39
C LEU A 10 10.14 1.32 5.34
N VAL A 11 9.33 0.28 5.20
CA VAL A 11 9.79 -1.10 5.20
C VAL A 11 10.03 -1.55 3.76
N GLY A 12 11.23 -2.04 3.48
CA GLY A 12 11.57 -2.58 2.17
C GLY A 12 13.08 -2.62 1.93
N ASP A 13 13.52 -3.49 1.03
CA ASP A 13 14.94 -3.68 0.76
C ASP A 13 15.46 -2.60 -0.19
N ARG A 14 15.95 -1.50 0.40
CA ARG A 14 16.34 -0.29 -0.34
C ARG A 14 17.29 -0.63 -1.49
N SER A 15 16.92 -0.18 -2.69
CA SER A 15 17.67 -0.44 -3.91
C SER A 15 17.48 0.70 -4.90
N PRO A 16 18.56 1.21 -5.55
CA PRO A 16 18.45 2.23 -6.59
C PRO A 16 17.79 1.69 -7.88
N HIS A 17 17.69 0.37 -8.02
CA HIS A 17 17.04 -0.27 -9.17
C HIS A 17 15.51 -0.29 -9.07
N VAL A 18 14.97 -0.07 -7.87
CA VAL A 18 13.53 0.04 -7.65
C VAL A 18 13.13 1.51 -7.79
N ARG A 19 12.41 1.84 -8.86
CA ARG A 19 12.10 3.24 -9.22
C ARG A 19 11.32 3.98 -8.12
N SER A 20 10.37 3.31 -7.47
CA SER A 20 9.59 3.90 -6.36
C SER A 20 10.49 4.31 -5.19
N HIS A 21 11.50 3.50 -4.84
CA HIS A 21 12.44 3.82 -3.76
C HIS A 21 13.19 5.15 -3.99
N SER A 22 13.52 5.44 -5.25
CA SER A 22 14.18 6.69 -5.62
C SER A 22 13.24 7.90 -5.56
N ARG A 23 11.92 7.69 -5.62
CA ARG A 23 10.89 8.74 -5.64
C ARG A 23 10.42 9.12 -4.24
N VAL A 24 10.33 8.16 -3.32
CA VAL A 24 9.83 8.36 -1.95
C VAL A 24 10.45 9.56 -1.22
N PRO A 25 11.79 9.78 -1.22
CA PRO A 25 12.37 10.95 -0.55
C PRO A 25 11.91 12.30 -1.13
N GLY A 26 11.57 12.35 -2.42
CA GLY A 26 11.00 13.55 -3.03
C GLY A 26 9.56 13.79 -2.57
N LEU A 27 8.76 12.73 -2.54
CA LEU A 27 7.36 12.79 -2.10
C LEU A 27 7.24 13.24 -0.64
N LEU A 28 8.12 12.74 0.23
CA LEU A 28 8.17 13.14 1.65
C LEU A 28 8.54 14.62 1.81
N ARG A 29 9.45 15.14 0.99
CA ARG A 29 9.76 16.58 0.98
C ARG A 29 8.59 17.43 0.49
N GLU A 30 7.82 16.95 -0.48
CA GLU A 30 6.61 17.66 -0.92
C GLU A 30 5.55 17.68 0.19
N LEU A 31 5.37 16.59 0.94
CA LEU A 31 4.47 16.55 2.11
C LEU A 31 4.90 17.54 3.20
N GLU A 32 6.20 17.62 3.48
CA GLU A 32 6.75 18.59 4.43
C GLU A 32 6.48 20.03 3.99
N GLN A 33 6.76 20.35 2.72
CA GLN A 33 6.68 21.72 2.21
C GLN A 33 5.24 22.21 1.99
N ARG A 34 4.36 21.31 1.53
CA ARG A 34 3.01 21.67 1.08
C ARG A 34 1.97 21.45 2.16
N ASP A 35 2.09 20.34 2.89
CA ASP A 35 1.10 19.89 3.88
C ASP A 35 1.56 20.14 5.32
N HIS A 36 2.79 20.66 5.49
CA HIS A 36 3.42 20.90 6.79
C HIS A 36 3.45 19.63 7.67
N LEU A 37 3.71 18.50 7.01
CA LEU A 37 3.89 17.19 7.63
C LEU A 37 5.38 16.82 7.68
N ASP A 38 6.04 17.25 8.75
CA ASP A 38 7.41 16.86 9.06
C ASP A 38 7.41 15.52 9.83
N LEU A 39 7.57 14.41 9.11
CA LEU A 39 7.58 13.06 9.67
C LEU A 39 9.02 12.60 9.97
N ASP A 40 9.22 11.91 11.08
CA ASP A 40 10.50 11.29 11.44
C ASP A 40 10.63 9.92 10.73
N ILE A 41 11.45 9.87 9.67
CA ILE A 41 11.48 8.77 8.70
C ILE A 41 12.59 7.75 9.01
N TYR A 42 12.22 6.47 9.05
CA TYR A 42 13.16 5.37 9.23
C TYR A 42 12.99 4.37 8.10
N TRP A 43 14.05 4.13 7.33
CA TRP A 43 14.06 3.08 6.33
C TRP A 43 14.57 1.79 6.96
N ILE A 44 13.74 0.74 6.97
CA ILE A 44 14.02 -0.52 7.65
C ILE A 44 14.06 -1.64 6.60
N SER A 45 15.17 -2.37 6.55
CA SER A 45 15.31 -3.54 5.67
C SER A 45 14.41 -4.68 6.15
N THR A 46 13.89 -5.52 5.26
CA THR A 46 12.92 -6.55 5.67
C THR A 46 13.51 -7.58 6.63
N ASP A 47 14.80 -7.86 6.52
CA ASP A 47 15.57 -8.74 7.42
C ASP A 47 15.95 -8.10 8.77
N GLU A 48 15.67 -6.80 8.94
CA GLU A 48 15.86 -6.06 10.19
C GLU A 48 14.54 -5.80 10.93
N VAL A 49 13.40 -6.21 10.36
CA VAL A 49 12.09 -6.04 11.01
C VAL A 49 11.96 -7.01 12.19
N ASP A 50 11.68 -6.45 13.36
CA ASP A 50 11.33 -7.17 14.58
C ASP A 50 10.08 -6.57 15.25
N GLU A 51 9.75 -7.01 16.46
CA GLU A 51 8.58 -6.54 17.22
C GLU A 51 8.64 -5.03 17.54
N ALA A 52 9.82 -4.40 17.53
CA ALA A 52 9.97 -2.97 17.82
C ALA A 52 9.33 -2.08 16.74
N ILE A 53 8.97 -2.64 15.58
CA ILE A 53 8.23 -1.93 14.54
C ILE A 53 6.86 -1.43 15.01
N GLY A 54 6.31 -2.00 16.09
CA GLY A 54 5.09 -1.48 16.74
C GLY A 54 5.27 -0.11 17.41
N GLY A 55 6.50 0.38 17.56
CA GLY A 55 6.79 1.71 18.12
C GLY A 55 6.68 2.88 17.14
N PHE A 56 6.19 2.64 15.92
CA PHE A 56 6.00 3.64 14.86
C PHE A 56 4.53 4.06 14.75
N ASP A 57 4.31 5.31 14.35
CA ASP A 57 2.97 5.88 14.14
C ASP A 57 2.41 5.51 12.74
N GLY A 58 3.24 4.94 11.88
CA GLY A 58 2.86 4.48 10.55
C GLY A 58 3.84 3.47 9.98
N ILE A 59 3.33 2.53 9.18
CA ILE A 59 4.11 1.52 8.47
C ILE A 59 3.76 1.58 6.99
N TRP A 60 4.77 1.81 6.14
CA TRP A 60 4.65 1.72 4.69
C TRP A 60 5.51 0.58 4.17
N LEU A 61 4.87 -0.50 3.71
CA LEU A 61 5.57 -1.60 3.04
C LEU A 61 5.72 -1.29 1.54
N LEU A 62 6.94 -0.96 1.14
CA LEU A 62 7.30 -0.45 -0.18
C LEU A 62 7.46 -1.58 -1.22
N PRO A 63 7.43 -1.25 -2.52
CA PRO A 63 7.66 -2.24 -3.59
C PRO A 63 9.07 -2.84 -3.57
N GLY A 64 9.30 -3.87 -4.41
CA GLY A 64 10.62 -4.48 -4.56
C GLY A 64 10.72 -5.89 -3.99
N SER A 65 9.63 -6.66 -4.01
CA SER A 65 9.70 -8.11 -3.85
C SER A 65 10.48 -8.74 -5.03
N PRO A 66 11.10 -9.92 -4.86
CA PRO A 66 11.13 -10.72 -3.63
C PRO A 66 11.96 -10.03 -2.54
N TYR A 67 11.41 -9.99 -1.33
CA TYR A 67 12.09 -9.39 -0.19
C TYR A 67 13.21 -10.31 0.32
N ARG A 68 14.26 -9.73 0.91
CA ARG A 68 15.31 -10.47 1.64
C ARG A 68 14.72 -11.32 2.75
N SER A 69 13.65 -10.84 3.40
CA SER A 69 12.89 -11.58 4.41
C SER A 69 11.39 -11.43 4.20
N GLU A 70 10.75 -12.47 3.65
CA GLU A 70 9.27 -12.56 3.60
C GLU A 70 8.69 -12.50 5.03
N ALA A 71 9.32 -13.18 5.99
CA ALA A 71 8.86 -13.22 7.37
C ALA A 71 8.86 -11.82 8.02
N GLY A 72 9.85 -10.97 7.72
CA GLY A 72 9.89 -9.60 8.18
C GLY A 72 8.82 -8.72 7.55
N ALA A 73 8.57 -8.87 6.24
CA ALA A 73 7.46 -8.19 5.57
C ALA A 73 6.10 -8.59 6.17
N ILE A 74 5.88 -9.89 6.42
CA ILE A 74 4.68 -10.40 7.09
C ILE A 74 4.56 -9.84 8.52
N THR A 75 5.66 -9.76 9.25
CA THR A 75 5.69 -9.19 10.61
C THR A 75 5.30 -7.71 10.63
N ALA A 76 5.81 -6.92 9.68
CA ALA A 76 5.45 -5.51 9.53
C ALA A 76 3.95 -5.32 9.27
N VAL A 77 3.40 -6.06 8.29
CA VAL A 77 1.96 -6.02 7.96
C VAL A 77 1.11 -6.42 9.17
N ARG A 78 1.45 -7.56 9.78
CA ARG A 78 0.70 -8.11 10.92
C ARG A 78 0.68 -7.13 12.08
N THR A 79 1.83 -6.57 12.41
CA THR A 79 1.96 -5.58 13.49
C THR A 79 1.08 -4.37 13.21
N ALA A 80 1.09 -3.87 11.98
CA ALA A 80 0.23 -2.75 11.61
C ALA A 80 -1.25 -3.09 11.80
N ARG A 81 -1.69 -4.23 11.27
CA ARG A 81 -3.07 -4.72 11.32
C ARG A 81 -3.56 -4.94 12.76
N GLU A 82 -2.78 -5.63 13.59
CA GLU A 82 -3.20 -6.02 14.94
C GLU A 82 -3.15 -4.87 15.93
N GLN A 83 -2.25 -3.91 15.75
CA GLN A 83 -2.09 -2.76 16.65
C GLN A 83 -2.84 -1.51 16.18
N GLY A 84 -3.49 -1.54 15.00
CA GLY A 84 -4.20 -0.38 14.47
C GLY A 84 -3.26 0.73 14.02
N ILE A 85 -2.03 0.42 13.61
CA ILE A 85 -1.06 1.41 13.13
C ILE A 85 -1.37 1.69 11.66
N PRO A 86 -1.57 2.96 11.24
CA PRO A 86 -1.75 3.32 9.83
C PRO A 86 -0.82 2.55 8.90
N PHE A 87 -1.40 1.91 7.89
CA PHE A 87 -0.69 1.02 6.97
C PHE A 87 -0.93 1.41 5.51
N LEU A 88 0.16 1.49 4.74
CA LEU A 88 0.16 1.57 3.28
C LEU A 88 1.03 0.45 2.71
N GLY A 89 0.46 -0.41 1.86
CA GLY A 89 1.21 -1.47 1.17
C GLY A 89 1.11 -1.34 -0.35
N THR A 90 2.22 -1.16 -1.05
CA THR A 90 2.21 -0.89 -2.51
C THR A 90 2.96 -1.97 -3.28
N CYS A 91 2.39 -2.46 -4.39
CA CYS A 91 2.91 -3.57 -5.20
C CYS A 91 3.25 -4.81 -4.35
N GLY A 92 4.55 -5.06 -4.08
CA GLY A 92 5.00 -6.10 -3.16
C GLY A 92 4.35 -6.01 -1.78
N GLY A 93 4.13 -4.79 -1.29
CA GLY A 93 3.43 -4.57 -0.02
C GLY A 93 1.96 -4.98 -0.06
N PHE A 94 1.28 -4.82 -1.19
CA PHE A 94 -0.08 -5.34 -1.37
C PHE A 94 -0.10 -6.87 -1.38
N GLN A 95 0.83 -7.49 -2.09
CA GLN A 95 0.92 -8.95 -2.18
C GLN A 95 1.14 -9.57 -0.79
N HIS A 96 2.07 -9.03 -0.01
CA HIS A 96 2.38 -9.51 1.32
C HIS A 96 1.29 -9.14 2.34
N ALA A 97 0.55 -8.05 2.12
CA ALA A 97 -0.63 -7.73 2.91
C ALA A 97 -1.74 -8.79 2.75
N MET A 98 -2.00 -9.24 1.53
CA MET A 98 -2.97 -10.32 1.29
C MET A 98 -2.46 -11.66 1.83
N LEU A 99 -1.16 -11.94 1.69
CA LEU A 99 -0.54 -13.15 2.18
C LEU A 99 -0.60 -13.26 3.71
N GLU A 100 -0.27 -12.19 4.42
CA GLU A 100 -0.40 -12.12 5.88
C GLU A 100 -1.84 -12.36 6.32
N TYR A 101 -2.79 -11.68 5.68
CA TYR A 101 -4.21 -11.76 6.06
C TYR A 101 -4.77 -13.17 5.83
N ALA A 102 -4.45 -13.79 4.68
CA ALA A 102 -4.84 -15.15 4.38
C ALA A 102 -4.31 -16.15 5.43
N ARG A 103 -3.02 -16.03 5.79
CA ARG A 103 -2.36 -16.93 6.73
C ARG A 103 -2.85 -16.75 8.18
N THR A 104 -3.13 -15.52 8.60
CA THR A 104 -3.37 -15.21 10.02
C THR A 104 -4.84 -15.04 10.37
N VAL A 105 -5.67 -14.52 9.45
CA VAL A 105 -7.10 -14.25 9.69
C VAL A 105 -7.96 -15.31 9.03
N CYS A 106 -7.68 -15.67 7.78
CA CYS A 106 -8.50 -16.62 7.03
C CYS A 106 -8.18 -18.10 7.33
N GLY A 107 -7.15 -18.38 8.13
CA GLY A 107 -6.72 -19.74 8.48
C GLY A 107 -6.04 -20.52 7.36
N ALA A 108 -5.72 -19.88 6.24
CA ALA A 108 -5.02 -20.49 5.11
C ALA A 108 -3.50 -20.41 5.33
N THR A 109 -2.98 -21.15 6.32
CA THR A 109 -1.59 -21.01 6.81
C THR A 109 -0.53 -21.40 5.78
N ASP A 110 -0.88 -22.26 4.83
CA ASP A 110 0.08 -22.91 3.94
C ASP A 110 0.20 -22.24 2.56
N VAL A 111 -0.65 -21.24 2.27
CA VAL A 111 -0.60 -20.53 0.99
C VAL A 111 0.74 -19.82 0.80
N GLN A 112 1.25 -19.82 -0.41
CA GLN A 112 2.58 -19.31 -0.76
C GLN A 112 2.54 -18.14 -1.75
N HIS A 113 3.66 -17.44 -1.82
CA HIS A 113 3.94 -16.43 -2.83
C HIS A 113 4.71 -17.06 -4.00
N GLY A 114 4.15 -17.03 -5.21
CA GLY A 114 4.74 -17.68 -6.38
C GLY A 114 6.11 -17.13 -6.79
N GLU A 115 6.41 -15.86 -6.47
CA GLU A 115 7.75 -15.30 -6.70
C GLU A 115 8.82 -15.92 -5.79
N ASN A 116 8.43 -16.29 -4.56
CA ASN A 116 9.35 -16.82 -3.56
C ASN A 116 9.43 -18.35 -3.63
N THR A 117 8.29 -18.99 -3.93
CA THR A 117 8.18 -20.46 -4.04
C THR A 117 7.41 -20.85 -5.31
N PRO A 118 8.04 -20.78 -6.50
CA PRO A 118 7.37 -21.05 -7.78
C PRO A 118 6.78 -22.45 -7.92
N GLU A 119 7.35 -23.42 -7.21
CA GLU A 119 6.98 -24.84 -7.26
C GLU A 119 5.91 -25.22 -6.21
N ALA A 120 5.38 -24.26 -5.45
CA ALA A 120 4.36 -24.56 -4.44
C ALA A 120 3.00 -24.88 -5.08
N ASP A 121 2.32 -25.89 -4.53
CA ASP A 121 1.01 -26.33 -5.01
C ASP A 121 -0.13 -25.35 -4.66
N ASP A 122 0.01 -24.61 -3.55
CA ASP A 122 -1.00 -23.67 -3.04
C ASP A 122 -0.48 -22.24 -3.06
N LEU A 123 -0.76 -21.52 -4.17
CA LEU A 123 -0.36 -20.12 -4.35
C LEU A 123 -1.53 -19.17 -4.08
N LEU A 124 -1.30 -18.17 -3.22
CA LEU A 124 -2.19 -17.01 -3.12
C LEU A 124 -1.79 -15.92 -4.12
N ILE A 125 -0.47 -15.74 -4.28
CA ILE A 125 0.09 -14.75 -5.19
C ILE A 125 0.70 -15.49 -6.37
N VAL A 126 0.20 -15.22 -7.58
CA VAL A 126 0.51 -15.94 -8.82
C VAL A 126 1.12 -15.01 -9.86
N PRO A 127 1.92 -15.53 -10.81
CA PRO A 127 2.39 -14.74 -11.95
C PRO A 127 1.20 -14.15 -12.73
N LEU A 128 1.27 -12.86 -13.06
CA LEU A 128 0.29 -12.23 -13.93
C LEU A 128 0.50 -12.72 -15.37
N GLN A 129 -0.59 -13.08 -16.05
CA GLN A 129 -0.53 -13.56 -17.44
C GLN A 129 0.06 -12.52 -18.40
N CYS A 130 -0.20 -11.24 -18.13
CA CYS A 130 0.44 -10.10 -18.76
C CYS A 130 1.19 -9.32 -17.68
N SER A 131 2.52 -9.24 -17.77
CA SER A 131 3.29 -8.40 -16.86
C SER A 131 2.82 -6.95 -16.97
N LEU A 132 2.51 -6.33 -15.84
CA LEU A 132 2.14 -4.92 -15.77
C LEU A 132 3.38 -4.02 -15.62
N ASP A 133 4.58 -4.57 -15.77
CA ASP A 133 5.84 -3.83 -15.64
C ASP A 133 5.89 -2.63 -16.60
N GLY A 134 5.93 -1.42 -16.02
CA GLY A 134 6.06 -0.18 -16.79
C GLY A 134 4.76 0.26 -17.46
N HIS A 135 3.65 -0.42 -17.20
CA HIS A 135 2.34 -0.12 -17.78
C HIS A 135 1.56 0.86 -16.92
N GLU A 136 0.69 1.62 -17.58
CA GLU A 136 -0.39 2.37 -16.96
C GLU A 136 -1.70 1.63 -17.21
N GLY A 137 -2.53 1.54 -16.18
CA GLY A 137 -3.81 0.86 -16.25
C GLY A 137 -4.87 1.64 -15.50
N ALA A 138 -6.08 1.66 -16.04
CA ALA A 138 -7.18 2.31 -15.37
C ALA A 138 -7.67 1.49 -14.17
N VAL A 139 -8.01 2.19 -13.10
CA VAL A 139 -8.61 1.60 -11.90
C VAL A 139 -9.95 2.26 -11.66
N GLN A 140 -11.01 1.45 -11.66
CA GLN A 140 -12.36 1.85 -11.29
C GLN A 140 -12.53 1.65 -9.79
N VAL A 141 -12.90 2.70 -9.08
CA VAL A 141 -13.09 2.65 -7.62
C VAL A 141 -14.55 2.50 -7.25
N THR A 142 -14.78 1.72 -6.20
CA THR A 142 -16.11 1.42 -5.69
C THR A 142 -16.67 2.63 -4.94
N PRO A 143 -17.83 3.18 -5.33
CA PRO A 143 -18.44 4.31 -4.63
C PRO A 143 -18.62 4.04 -3.13
N GLY A 144 -18.33 5.04 -2.31
CA GLY A 144 -18.42 4.94 -0.85
C GLY A 144 -17.23 4.25 -0.16
N SER A 145 -16.26 3.73 -0.91
CA SER A 145 -14.98 3.25 -0.34
C SER A 145 -14.08 4.40 0.10
N ARG A 146 -13.08 4.11 0.94
CA ARG A 146 -12.03 5.09 1.27
C ARG A 146 -11.30 5.51 -0.01
N ALA A 147 -10.95 4.56 -0.87
CA ALA A 147 -10.28 4.84 -2.13
C ALA A 147 -11.03 5.87 -2.99
N ALA A 148 -12.35 5.70 -3.15
CA ALA A 148 -13.18 6.65 -3.90
C ALA A 148 -13.22 8.05 -3.25
N GLY A 149 -13.32 8.11 -1.92
CA GLY A 149 -13.30 9.39 -1.20
C GLY A 149 -11.96 10.12 -1.33
N LEU A 150 -10.84 9.39 -1.29
CA LEU A 150 -9.50 9.95 -1.40
C LEU A 150 -9.15 10.39 -2.83
N LEU A 151 -9.55 9.61 -3.84
CA LEU A 151 -9.28 9.95 -5.24
C LEU A 151 -10.19 11.07 -5.75
N GLY A 152 -11.41 11.18 -5.23
CA GLY A 152 -12.40 12.16 -5.69
C GLY A 152 -12.90 11.93 -7.11
N VAL A 153 -12.57 10.78 -7.71
CA VAL A 153 -12.95 10.37 -9.07
C VAL A 153 -13.41 8.91 -9.08
N GLU A 154 -14.22 8.52 -10.05
CA GLU A 154 -14.69 7.13 -10.21
C GLU A 154 -13.66 6.22 -10.91
N ARG A 155 -12.75 6.82 -11.67
CA ARG A 155 -11.71 6.12 -12.44
C ARG A 155 -10.41 6.91 -12.40
N SER A 156 -9.31 6.27 -12.02
CA SER A 156 -7.96 6.83 -12.04
C SER A 156 -7.05 6.06 -12.99
N MET A 157 -5.93 6.66 -13.42
CA MET A 157 -4.91 6.00 -14.23
C MET A 157 -3.67 5.77 -13.38
N GLU A 158 -3.32 4.51 -13.17
CA GLU A 158 -2.31 4.10 -12.20
C GLU A 158 -1.14 3.37 -12.84
N ARG A 159 0.04 3.48 -12.23
CA ARG A 159 1.29 2.90 -12.74
C ARG A 159 1.64 1.62 -12.02
N TYR A 160 2.01 0.60 -12.79
CA TYR A 160 2.35 -0.71 -12.31
C TYR A 160 3.82 -1.04 -12.59
N HIS A 161 4.40 -1.84 -11.69
CA HIS A 161 5.74 -2.41 -11.86
C HIS A 161 5.81 -3.74 -11.09
N CYS A 162 4.85 -4.63 -11.38
CA CYS A 162 4.69 -5.92 -10.71
C CYS A 162 4.43 -7.01 -11.77
N SER A 163 5.01 -8.18 -11.58
CA SER A 163 4.77 -9.37 -12.42
C SER A 163 3.91 -10.42 -11.73
N TYR A 164 3.49 -10.17 -10.49
CA TYR A 164 2.67 -11.07 -9.68
C TYR A 164 1.45 -10.33 -9.14
N GLY A 165 0.37 -11.07 -8.91
CA GLY A 165 -0.88 -10.56 -8.37
C GLY A 165 -1.64 -11.62 -7.58
N LEU A 166 -2.76 -11.21 -7.00
CA LEU A 166 -3.64 -12.09 -6.23
C LEU A 166 -4.38 -13.08 -7.15
N ASP A 167 -4.37 -14.36 -6.82
CA ASP A 167 -5.18 -15.36 -7.52
C ASP A 167 -6.67 -15.02 -7.38
N SER A 168 -7.32 -14.82 -8.52
CA SER A 168 -8.75 -14.46 -8.59
C SER A 168 -9.65 -15.56 -8.02
N SER A 169 -9.19 -16.82 -7.98
CA SER A 169 -9.93 -17.92 -7.35
C SER A 169 -9.98 -17.80 -5.82
N ARG A 170 -9.04 -17.06 -5.21
CA ARG A 170 -8.89 -16.89 -3.76
C ARG A 170 -9.56 -15.63 -3.21
N LEU A 171 -10.22 -14.84 -4.04
CA LEU A 171 -10.86 -13.58 -3.59
C LEU A 171 -11.95 -13.82 -2.53
N GLY A 172 -12.71 -14.91 -2.66
CA GLY A 172 -13.74 -15.28 -1.69
C GLY A 172 -13.16 -15.47 -0.29
N LEU A 173 -12.03 -16.18 -0.18
CA LEU A 173 -11.33 -16.43 1.08
C LEU A 173 -11.06 -15.13 1.86
N LEU A 174 -10.58 -14.09 1.17
CA LEU A 174 -10.25 -12.81 1.79
C LEU A 174 -11.52 -11.98 2.08
N ARG A 175 -12.45 -11.91 1.11
CA ARG A 175 -13.70 -11.14 1.24
C ARG A 175 -14.59 -11.64 2.38
N ASP A 176 -14.76 -12.95 2.46
CA ASP A 176 -15.65 -13.59 3.44
C ASP A 176 -15.15 -13.39 4.88
N ASN A 177 -13.87 -13.06 5.06
CA ASN A 177 -13.26 -12.77 6.35
C ASN A 177 -13.14 -11.26 6.65
N GLY A 178 -13.60 -10.39 5.75
CA GLY A 178 -13.72 -8.94 6.00
C GLY A 178 -12.79 -8.04 5.18
N MET A 179 -11.91 -8.58 4.34
CA MET A 179 -11.12 -7.77 3.42
C MET A 179 -12.02 -7.16 2.33
N VAL A 180 -11.95 -5.85 2.12
CA VAL A 180 -12.71 -5.17 1.07
C VAL A 180 -11.79 -4.83 -0.09
N PHE A 181 -12.14 -5.31 -1.28
CA PHE A 181 -11.51 -4.85 -2.52
C PHE A 181 -12.31 -3.68 -3.08
N SER A 182 -11.70 -2.50 -3.10
CA SER A 182 -12.39 -1.23 -3.41
C SER A 182 -12.01 -0.64 -4.75
N GLY A 183 -11.05 -1.23 -5.48
CA GLY A 183 -10.64 -0.78 -6.80
C GLY A 183 -10.32 -1.95 -7.70
N TYR A 184 -10.73 -1.85 -8.96
CA TYR A 184 -10.65 -2.93 -9.94
C TYR A 184 -10.12 -2.41 -11.28
N ASP A 185 -9.45 -3.26 -12.05
CA ASP A 185 -9.15 -2.95 -13.44
C ASP A 185 -10.35 -3.24 -14.37
N ASP A 186 -10.15 -3.05 -15.67
CA ASP A 186 -11.19 -3.29 -16.68
C ASP A 186 -11.57 -4.77 -16.83
N ALA A 187 -10.75 -5.71 -16.33
CA ALA A 187 -11.05 -7.14 -16.28
C ALA A 187 -11.79 -7.54 -15.00
N GLY A 188 -11.99 -6.62 -14.05
CA GLY A 188 -12.61 -6.88 -12.75
C GLY A 188 -11.65 -7.49 -11.73
N GLU A 189 -10.35 -7.47 -11.98
CA GLU A 189 -9.34 -7.92 -11.01
C GLU A 189 -9.06 -6.84 -9.96
N PRO A 190 -8.91 -7.20 -8.68
CA PRO A 190 -8.67 -6.23 -7.63
C PRO A 190 -7.30 -5.57 -7.77
N ARG A 191 -7.30 -4.24 -7.62
CA ARG A 191 -6.11 -3.38 -7.63
C ARG A 191 -5.95 -2.58 -6.33
N ILE A 192 -7.01 -2.49 -5.52
CA ILE A 192 -7.01 -1.82 -4.22
C ILE A 192 -7.70 -2.72 -3.19
N ALA A 193 -7.09 -2.87 -2.01
CA ALA A 193 -7.66 -3.53 -0.84
C ALA A 193 -7.66 -2.60 0.38
N GLU A 194 -8.70 -2.72 1.19
CA GLU A 194 -8.95 -1.96 2.41
C GLU A 194 -9.40 -2.92 3.51
N LEU A 195 -9.06 -2.60 4.76
CA LEU A 195 -9.56 -3.34 5.93
C LEU A 195 -10.53 -2.45 6.74
N PRO A 196 -11.85 -2.66 6.62
CA PRO A 196 -12.84 -1.93 7.41
C PRO A 196 -12.59 -2.09 8.92
N GLY A 197 -12.83 -1.01 9.67
CA GLY A 197 -12.59 -0.96 11.11
C GLY A 197 -11.16 -0.63 11.52
N HIS A 198 -10.19 -0.71 10.60
CA HIS A 198 -8.83 -0.24 10.84
C HIS A 198 -8.73 1.28 10.62
N PRO A 199 -7.99 2.06 11.44
CA PRO A 199 -7.94 3.52 11.34
C PRO A 199 -7.46 4.00 9.96
N PHE A 200 -6.40 3.39 9.44
CA PHE A 200 -6.00 3.54 8.04
C PHE A 200 -5.31 2.26 7.56
N TYR A 201 -5.93 1.50 6.66
CA TYR A 201 -5.33 0.32 6.04
C TYR A 201 -5.67 0.35 4.56
N LEU A 202 -4.66 0.61 3.73
CA LEU A 202 -4.82 0.69 2.29
C LEU A 202 -3.67 -0.06 1.63
N ALA A 203 -4.00 -0.95 0.70
CA ALA A 203 -3.01 -1.65 -0.09
C ALA A 203 -3.36 -1.53 -1.57
N THR A 204 -2.37 -1.27 -2.41
CA THR A 204 -2.55 -1.12 -3.87
C THR A 204 -1.59 -2.00 -4.62
N LEU A 205 -2.06 -2.69 -5.67
CA LEU A 205 -1.17 -3.42 -6.56
C LEU A 205 -0.32 -2.45 -7.41
N PHE A 206 -0.88 -1.31 -7.79
CA PHE A 206 -0.12 -0.23 -8.42
C PHE A 206 0.78 0.51 -7.41
N GLN A 207 1.67 1.35 -7.95
CA GLN A 207 2.65 2.13 -7.20
C GLN A 207 2.28 3.63 -7.24
N PRO A 208 1.53 4.14 -6.25
CA PRO A 208 1.21 5.57 -6.17
C PRO A 208 2.47 6.46 -6.10
N GLU A 209 3.62 5.91 -5.71
CA GLU A 209 4.94 6.58 -5.71
C GLU A 209 5.41 6.99 -7.11
N LEU A 210 4.90 6.32 -8.14
CA LEU A 210 5.25 6.59 -9.53
C LEU A 210 4.30 7.59 -10.19
N ALA A 211 3.20 7.97 -9.52
CA ALA A 211 2.19 8.87 -10.07
C ALA A 211 2.76 10.24 -10.43
N GLY A 212 2.31 10.78 -11.57
CA GLY A 212 2.68 12.10 -12.06
C GLY A 212 4.20 12.31 -12.22
N ASN A 213 4.61 13.58 -12.17
CA ASN A 213 6.03 13.96 -12.24
C ASN A 213 6.70 14.03 -10.85
N GLY A 214 5.96 13.81 -9.77
CA GLY A 214 6.44 13.92 -8.38
C GLY A 214 6.27 15.30 -7.75
N ALA A 215 5.67 16.28 -8.45
CA ALA A 215 5.40 17.63 -7.89
C ALA A 215 4.20 17.68 -6.92
N ARG A 216 3.39 16.62 -6.89
CA ARG A 216 2.34 16.41 -5.89
C ARG A 216 2.33 14.94 -5.49
N PRO A 217 2.35 14.62 -4.18
CA PRO A 217 2.10 13.27 -3.71
C PRO A 217 0.75 12.75 -4.19
N HIS A 218 0.67 11.46 -4.45
CA HIS A 218 -0.59 10.81 -4.75
C HIS A 218 -1.56 10.95 -3.55
N PRO A 219 -2.88 11.12 -3.75
CA PRO A 219 -3.83 11.31 -2.64
C PRO A 219 -3.77 10.22 -1.57
N PHE A 220 -3.46 8.98 -1.95
CA PHE A 220 -3.26 7.88 -0.98
C PHE A 220 -2.04 8.08 -0.08
N ILE A 221 -0.93 8.57 -0.63
CA ILE A 221 0.30 8.84 0.13
C ILE A 221 0.08 10.03 1.06
N GLN A 222 -0.60 11.08 0.57
CA GLN A 222 -0.98 12.23 1.37
C GLN A 222 -1.87 11.82 2.54
N ALA A 223 -2.99 11.13 2.26
CA ALA A 223 -3.93 10.66 3.28
C ALA A 223 -3.28 9.72 4.31
N PHE A 224 -2.39 8.83 3.86
CA PHE A 224 -1.60 7.99 4.75
C PHE A 224 -0.73 8.85 5.68
N ALA A 225 0.02 9.82 5.15
CA ALA A 225 0.87 10.70 5.94
C ALA A 225 0.07 11.52 6.97
N HIS A 226 -1.13 12.01 6.62
CA HIS A 226 -2.03 12.66 7.58
C HIS A 226 -2.50 11.70 8.68
N ALA A 227 -2.77 10.43 8.35
CA ALA A 227 -3.12 9.41 9.34
C ALA A 227 -1.97 9.13 10.31
N VAL A 228 -0.72 9.03 9.80
CA VAL A 228 0.49 8.91 10.64
C VAL A 228 0.66 10.10 11.56
N ALA A 229 0.32 11.30 11.08
CA ALA A 229 0.39 12.53 11.87
C ALA A 229 -0.76 12.69 12.91
N GLY A 230 -1.66 11.72 13.02
CA GLY A 230 -2.84 11.80 13.88
C GLY A 230 -3.88 12.84 13.42
N ARG A 231 -3.82 13.29 12.16
CA ARG A 231 -4.68 14.34 11.59
C ARG A 231 -5.80 13.75 10.73
N ASN A 232 -6.51 12.74 11.25
CA ASN A 232 -7.54 12.02 10.50
C ASN A 232 -8.68 12.92 9.99
N ASP A 233 -8.99 14.02 10.69
CA ASP A 233 -10.05 14.95 10.30
C ASP A 233 -9.73 15.73 9.01
N GLN A 234 -8.44 15.90 8.66
CA GLN A 234 -8.01 16.62 7.46
C GLN A 234 -7.99 15.77 6.19
N ILE A 235 -8.10 14.43 6.33
CA ILE A 235 -8.07 13.47 5.21
C ILE A 235 -9.24 13.69 4.24
N VAL A 236 -10.39 14.20 4.73
CA VAL A 236 -11.61 14.38 3.94
C VAL A 236 -11.69 15.76 3.26
N GLU A 237 -11.04 16.78 3.81
CA GLU A 237 -11.09 18.15 3.27
C GLU A 237 -10.21 18.30 2.02
N ASP A 238 -8.99 17.74 2.03
CA ASP A 238 -8.07 17.87 0.89
C ASP A 238 -8.49 17.05 -0.34
N GLY A 239 -9.15 15.90 -0.16
CA GLY A 239 -9.72 15.13 -1.27
C GLY A 239 -10.79 15.90 -2.08
N ARG A 240 -11.42 16.92 -1.46
CA ARG A 240 -12.34 17.84 -2.16
C ARG A 240 -11.65 19.06 -2.75
N ALA A 241 -10.49 19.46 -2.24
CA ALA A 241 -9.78 20.68 -2.63
C ALA A 241 -8.93 20.56 -3.91
N VAL A 242 -8.75 19.36 -4.47
CA VAL A 242 -7.97 19.12 -5.70
C VAL A 242 -8.67 19.61 -6.99
N MET A 243 -9.87 20.18 -6.92
CA MET A 243 -10.56 20.73 -8.08
C MET A 243 -10.08 22.15 -8.45
N PRO A 244 -9.39 22.38 -9.59
CA PRO A 244 -9.71 23.56 -10.37
C PRO A 244 -11.10 23.31 -10.99
N ALA A 245 -12.01 24.27 -10.86
CA ALA A 245 -13.27 24.26 -11.59
C ALA A 245 -12.95 24.07 -13.09
N ALA A 246 -13.53 23.04 -13.70
CA ALA A 246 -13.52 22.90 -15.15
C ALA A 246 -14.26 24.11 -15.74
N THR A 247 -13.51 25.03 -16.34
CA THR A 247 -14.02 26.00 -17.32
C THR A 247 -14.09 25.37 -18.69
#